data_AF-A0A9K3GSR3-F1
#
_entry.id   AF-A0A9K3GSR3-F1
#
_cell.length_a   1.000
_cell.length_b   1.000
_cell.length_c   1.000
_cell.angle_alpha   90.00
_cell.angle_beta   90.00
_cell.angle_gamma   90.00
#
_symmetry.space_group_name_H-M   'P 1'
#
loop_
_entity.id
_entity.type
_entity.pdbx_description
1 polymer ?
#
loop_
_entity_poly.entity_id
_entity_poly.type
_entity_poly.pdbx_seq_one_letter_code
_entity_poly.pdbx_strand_id
1 'polypeptide(L)' 'EETAHTWIYNTHTKEWKECAEVASVFPHLWMFGACLTGGKVHFVGGQANNHISFTLPTEEEPKGKWSKHPNMPFESESAG' A
#
# COMPACT_ATOMS: atom_id res chain seq x y z
N GLU A 1 8.09 -13.22 -11.27
CA GLU A 1 7.92 -11.77 -11.09
C GLU A 1 6.90 -11.56 -10.01
N GLU A 2 7.30 -11.03 -8.86
CA GLU A 2 6.35 -10.72 -7.79
C GLU A 2 5.70 -9.36 -8.09
N THR A 3 4.39 -9.39 -8.28
CA THR A 3 3.63 -8.24 -8.74
C THR A 3 2.82 -7.65 -7.59
N ALA A 4 3.12 -6.40 -7.22
CA ALA A 4 2.36 -5.68 -6.20
C ALA A 4 1.09 -5.06 -6.83
N HIS A 5 0.12 -5.92 -7.15
CA HIS A 5 -1.18 -5.51 -7.65
C HIS A 5 -2.06 -4.96 -6.52
N THR A 6 -2.83 -3.94 -6.85
CA THR A 6 -3.90 -3.43 -5.97
C THR A 6 -5.23 -3.66 -6.65
N TRP A 7 -6.21 -4.18 -5.91
CA TRP A 7 -7.54 -4.48 -6.40
C TRP A 7 -8.61 -3.90 -5.48
N ILE A 8 -9.64 -3.29 -6.07
CA ILE A 8 -10.84 -2.87 -5.34
C ILE A 8 -11.98 -3.83 -5.69
N TYR A 9 -12.66 -4.33 -4.66
CA TYR A 9 -13.88 -5.13 -4.82
C TYR A 9 -15.12 -4.25 -4.68
N ASN A 10 -15.95 -4.21 -5.74
CA ASN A 10 -17.25 -3.57 -5.67
C ASN A 10 -18.29 -4.53 -5.09
N THR A 11 -18.80 -4.25 -3.89
CA THR A 11 -19.79 -5.11 -3.20
C THR A 11 -21.18 -5.08 -3.83
N HIS A 12 -21.51 -4.06 -4.63
CA HIS A 12 -22.79 -3.96 -5.33
C HIS A 12 -22.79 -4.76 -6.64
N THR A 13 -21.74 -4.60 -7.45
CA THR A 13 -21.63 -5.29 -8.75
C THR A 13 -20.96 -6.66 -8.64
N LYS A 14 -20.31 -6.95 -7.50
CA LYS A 14 -19.56 -8.18 -7.21
C LYS A 14 -18.36 -8.40 -8.12
N GLU A 15 -17.73 -7.31 -8.56
CA GLU A 15 -16.63 -7.33 -9.50
C GLU A 15 -15.35 -6.81 -8.84
N TRP A 16 -14.23 -7.40 -9.24
CA TRP A 16 -12.90 -6.89 -8.94
C TRP A 16 -12.46 -5.93 -10.04
N LYS A 17 -11.79 -4.85 -9.63
CA LYS A 17 -11.19 -3.90 -10.54
C LYS A 17 -9.75 -3.64 -10.13
N GLU A 18 -8.85 -3.70 -11.10
CA GLU A 18 -7.45 -3.36 -10.89
C GLU A 18 -7.27 -1.85 -10.70
N CYS A 19 -6.38 -1.49 -9.77
CA CYS A 19 -6.05 -0.12 -9.39
C CYS A 19 -4.59 0.20 -9.77
N ALA A 20 -4.13 1.41 -9.43
CA ALA A 20 -2.75 1.78 -9.69
C ALA A 20 -1.81 0.79 -8.97
N GLU A 21 -0.76 0.34 -9.66
CA GLU A 21 0.22 -0.56 -9.05
C GLU A 21 1.07 0.17 -8.00
N VAL A 22 1.04 -0.33 -6.76
CA VAL A 22 1.91 0.18 -5.69
C VAL A 22 3.39 -0.13 -5.96
N ALA A 23 3.68 -1.16 -6.78
CA ALA A 23 5.03 -1.54 -7.20
C ALA A 23 5.82 -0.39 -7.84
N SER A 24 5.13 0.54 -8.52
CA SER A 24 5.76 1.72 -9.13
C SER A 24 6.43 2.66 -8.10
N VAL A 25 6.01 2.58 -6.83
CA VAL A 25 6.52 3.40 -5.73
C VAL A 25 7.29 2.57 -4.70
N PHE A 26 6.85 1.32 -4.48
CA PHE A 26 7.41 0.36 -3.54
C PHE A 26 7.49 -1.04 -4.17
N PRO A 27 8.57 -1.33 -4.91
CA PRO A 27 8.80 -2.68 -5.39
C PRO A 27 9.03 -3.64 -4.20
N HIS A 28 8.47 -4.84 -4.29
CA HIS A 28 8.61 -5.91 -3.30
C HIS A 28 8.08 -5.59 -1.90
N LEU A 29 6.94 -4.87 -1.80
CA LEU A 29 6.28 -4.58 -0.53
C LEU A 29 5.48 -5.79 -0.02
N TRP A 30 5.75 -6.23 1.21
CA TRP A 30 5.11 -7.36 1.87
C TRP A 30 5.08 -7.14 3.39
N MET A 31 4.22 -7.89 4.10
CA MET A 31 4.05 -7.79 5.57
C MET A 31 3.66 -6.40 6.10
N PHE A 32 3.01 -5.57 5.30
CA PHE A 32 2.56 -4.23 5.69
C PHE A 32 1.19 -4.26 6.37
N GLY A 33 0.91 -3.23 7.17
CA GLY A 33 -0.44 -2.91 7.63
C GLY A 33 -1.15 -2.01 6.63
N ALA A 34 -2.49 -2.07 6.58
CA ALA A 34 -3.30 -1.18 5.77
C ALA A 34 -4.37 -0.50 6.63
N CYS A 35 -4.58 0.80 6.48
CA CYS A 35 -5.66 1.51 7.16
C CYS A 35 -6.31 2.57 6.27
N LEU A 36 -7.61 2.82 6.49
CA LEU A 36 -8.36 3.89 5.85
C LEU A 36 -8.51 5.05 6.84
N THR A 37 -7.89 6.20 6.53
CA THR A 37 -8.04 7.41 7.34
C THR A 37 -8.02 8.66 6.47
N GLY A 38 -8.88 9.63 6.80
CA GLY A 38 -9.03 10.85 6.01
C GLY A 38 -9.48 10.61 4.56
N GLY A 39 -10.18 9.51 4.30
CA GLY A 39 -10.62 9.12 2.95
C GLY A 39 -9.52 8.57 2.04
N LYS A 40 -8.36 8.22 2.61
CA LYS A 40 -7.20 7.68 1.89
C LYS A 40 -6.76 6.35 2.47
N VAL A 41 -6.29 5.45 1.62
CA VAL A 41 -5.69 4.18 2.05
C VAL A 41 -4.21 4.42 2.31
N HIS A 42 -3.74 3.98 3.47
CA HIS A 42 -2.34 4.05 3.87
C HIS A 42 -1.81 2.64 4.08
N PHE A 43 -0.64 2.31 3.52
CA PHE A 43 0.13 1.17 4.00
C PHE A 43 1.16 1.63 5.04
N VAL A 44 1.42 0.80 6.03
CA VAL A 44 2.29 1.12 7.17
C VAL A 44 3.29 0.01 7.39
N GLY A 45 4.58 0.38 7.43
CA GLY A 45 5.68 -0.53 7.70
C GLY A 45 5.85 -1.61 6.63
N GLY A 46 6.16 -2.81 7.07
CA GLY A 46 6.42 -3.97 6.22
C GLY A 46 7.85 -4.00 5.73
N GLN A 47 8.12 -4.89 4.79
CA GLN A 47 9.43 -5.07 4.18
C GLN A 47 9.36 -4.65 2.72
N ALA A 48 10.41 -4.02 2.21
CA ALA A 48 10.56 -3.67 0.81
C ALA A 48 12.03 -3.86 0.40
N ASN A 49 12.29 -4.52 -0.73
CA ASN A 49 13.64 -4.79 -1.22
C ASN A 49 14.59 -5.43 -0.18
N ASN A 50 14.11 -6.37 0.64
CA ASN A 50 14.87 -6.97 1.76
C ASN A 50 15.36 -5.98 2.83
N HIS A 51 14.79 -4.79 2.87
CA HIS A 51 14.97 -3.81 3.93
C HIS A 51 13.64 -3.60 4.66
N ILE A 52 13.71 -3.33 5.95
CA ILE A 52 12.54 -2.95 6.73
C ILE A 52 12.09 -1.58 6.20
N SER A 53 10.87 -1.50 5.69
CA SER A 53 10.36 -0.31 5.03
C SER A 53 9.79 0.64 6.07
N PHE A 54 10.26 1.88 6.02
CA PHE A 54 9.83 2.95 6.91
C PHE A 54 8.60 3.71 6.40
N THR A 55 8.12 3.39 5.19
CA THR A 55 7.36 4.36 4.40
C THR A 55 5.86 4.13 4.47
N LEU A 56 5.12 5.23 4.53
CA LEU A 56 3.67 5.27 4.39
C LEU A 56 3.31 5.57 2.91
N PRO A 57 3.06 4.59 2.02
CA PRO A 57 2.33 4.87 0.80
C PRO A 57 0.91 5.31 1.16
N THR A 58 0.48 6.43 0.60
CA THR A 58 -0.92 6.84 0.67
C THR A 58 -1.47 6.92 -0.76
N GLU A 59 -2.62 6.28 -0.98
CA GLU A 59 -3.41 6.42 -2.19
C GLU A 59 -4.59 7.35 -1.94
N GLU A 60 -4.84 8.26 -2.88
CA GLU A 60 -6.13 8.94 -2.97
C GLU A 60 -7.11 8.04 -3.72
N GLU A 61 -8.07 7.49 -2.99
CA GLU A 61 -9.17 6.70 -3.55
C GLU A 61 -9.97 7.51 -4.61
N PRO A 62 -10.51 6.87 -5.68
CA PRO A 62 -10.50 5.44 -5.99
C PRO A 62 -9.62 5.06 -7.20
N LYS A 63 -8.78 5.98 -7.67
CA LYS A 63 -7.92 5.82 -8.86
C LYS A 63 -6.60 6.59 -8.77
N GLY A 64 -6.27 7.18 -7.61
CA GLY A 64 -5.34 8.29 -7.50
C GLY A 64 -3.98 7.87 -6.96
N LYS A 65 -3.04 7.66 -7.88
CA LYS A 65 -1.58 7.57 -7.73
C LYS A 65 -1.06 7.41 -6.29
N TRP A 66 -0.39 6.28 -6.05
CA TRP A 66 0.44 6.10 -4.87
C TRP A 66 1.48 7.21 -4.73
N SER A 67 1.61 7.74 -3.52
CA SER A 67 2.62 8.74 -3.18
C SER A 67 3.33 8.37 -1.88
N LYS A 68 4.61 8.74 -1.76
CA LYS A 68 5.40 8.51 -0.55
C LYS A 68 5.09 9.60 0.47
N HIS A 69 4.67 9.21 1.67
CA HIS A 69 4.66 10.09 2.83
C HIS A 69 5.95 9.97 3.66
N PRO A 70 6.21 10.93 4.57
CA PRO A 70 7.33 10.84 5.49
C PRO A 70 7.38 9.51 6.24
N ASN A 71 8.59 9.03 6.46
CA ASN A 71 8.86 7.79 7.14
C ASN A 71 8.41 7.83 8.61
N MET A 72 8.03 6.66 9.15
CA MET A 72 7.90 6.47 10.59
C MET A 72 9.26 6.67 11.28
N PRO A 73 9.28 7.14 12.53
CA PRO A 73 10.52 7.34 13.29
C PRO A 73 11.16 6.02 13.77
N PHE A 74 10.55 4.87 13.48
CA PHE A 74 11.03 3.54 13.86
C PHE A 74 10.72 2.52 12.75
N GLU A 75 11.45 1.41 12.77
CA GLU A 75 11.28 0.26 11.87
C GLU A 75 10.13 -0.65 12.34
N SER A 76 9.38 -1.23 11.39
CA SER A 76 8.35 -2.23 11.68
C SER A 76 8.30 -3.27 10.56
N GLU A 77 8.72 -4.51 10.87
CA GLU A 77 8.72 -5.64 9.92
C GLU A 77 7.32 -6.16 9.60
N SER A 78 6.37 -5.96 10.53
CA SER A 78 4.99 -6.39 10.40
C SER A 78 4.03 -5.34 10.96
N ALA A 79 2.77 -5.37 10.53
CA ALA A 79 1.69 -4.74 11.27
C ALA A 79 1.07 -5.77 12.21
N GLY A 80 1.30 -5.57 13.51
CA GLY A 80 0.56 -6.23 14.60
C GLY A 80 -0.68 -5.44 14.97
#